data_AF-A0A0A6UBW4-F1
#
_entry.id   AF-A0A0A6UBW4-F1
#
_cell.length_a   1.000
_cell.length_b   1.000
_cell.length_c   1.000
_cell.angle_alpha   90.00
_cell.angle_beta   90.00
_cell.angle_gamma   90.00
#
_symmetry.space_group_name_H-M   'P 1'
#
loop_
_entity.id
_entity.type
_entity.pdbx_description
1 polymer ?
#
loop_
_entity_poly.entity_id
_entity_poly.type
_entity_poly.pdbx_seq_one_letter_code
_entity_poly.pdbx_strand_id
1 'polypeptide(L)'
;MTTIPGWNYDKPTEKALIAEFAKTMGTDPARNMWAMLCRQLGLAQPVSRLDDLIAVSDAMIELGDTVRVAGRGARIRLITYRALHAPVLAPPDPPRSHRAPAAGRAAAPGAHR
;
A
#
# COMPACT_ATOMS: atom_id res chain seq x y z
N MET A 1 15.11 -13.69 -5.35
CA MET A 1 14.05 -12.67 -5.29
C MET A 1 13.10 -13.10 -4.19
N THR A 2 13.01 -12.32 -3.11
CA THR A 2 12.30 -12.73 -1.89
C THR A 2 10.89 -12.15 -1.92
N THR A 3 9.91 -13.03 -2.04
CA THR A 3 8.50 -12.70 -2.17
C THR A 3 7.74 -13.05 -0.89
N ILE A 4 6.59 -12.42 -0.67
CA ILE A 4 5.60 -12.86 0.33
C ILE A 4 5.16 -14.28 -0.09
N PRO A 5 5.29 -15.31 0.77
CA PRO A 5 4.85 -16.67 0.45
C PRO A 5 3.39 -16.65 -0.06
N GLY A 6 3.21 -17.01 -1.32
CA GLY A 6 1.91 -17.12 -1.98
C GLY A 6 1.46 -15.96 -2.87
N TRP A 7 2.15 -14.80 -2.90
CA TRP A 7 1.62 -13.61 -3.60
C TRP A 7 2.54 -12.89 -4.59
N ASN A 8 3.84 -13.20 -4.69
CA ASN A 8 4.82 -12.71 -5.69
C ASN A 8 4.45 -11.40 -6.44
N TYR A 9 4.25 -10.29 -5.71
CA TYR A 9 3.98 -8.99 -6.34
C TYR A 9 5.29 -8.26 -6.64
N ASP A 10 5.62 -8.12 -7.91
CA ASP A 10 6.80 -7.37 -8.33
C ASP A 10 6.66 -5.88 -8.01
N LYS A 11 7.79 -5.25 -7.63
CA LYS A 11 7.84 -3.80 -7.41
C LYS A 11 7.43 -3.07 -8.69
N PRO A 12 6.40 -2.20 -8.66
CA PRO A 12 6.05 -1.37 -9.80
C PRO A 12 7.23 -0.48 -10.21
N THR A 13 7.48 -0.39 -11.51
CA THR A 13 8.53 0.47 -12.09
C THR A 13 7.91 1.47 -13.04
N GLU A 14 8.55 2.62 -13.21
CA GLU A 14 8.19 3.59 -14.25
C GLU A 14 8.04 2.91 -15.62
N LYS A 15 9.00 2.07 -16.02
CA LYS A 15 8.93 1.35 -17.29
C LYS A 15 7.66 0.51 -17.42
N ALA A 16 7.27 -0.20 -16.36
CA ALA A 16 6.06 -1.01 -16.35
C ALA A 16 4.80 -0.14 -16.46
N LEU A 17 4.76 0.99 -15.76
CA LEU A 17 3.63 1.93 -15.82
C LEU A 17 3.50 2.59 -17.19
N ILE A 18 4.59 3.09 -17.77
CA ILE A 18 4.60 3.65 -19.13
C ILE A 18 4.10 2.60 -20.14
N ALA A 19 4.54 1.35 -20.01
CA ALA A 19 4.07 0.27 -20.86
C ALA A 19 2.58 -0.04 -20.69
N GLU A 20 2.02 0.17 -19.49
CA GLU A 20 0.58 0.05 -19.26
C GLU A 20 -0.21 1.19 -19.90
N PHE A 21 0.24 2.44 -19.75
CA PHE A 21 -0.36 3.58 -20.44
C PHE A 21 -0.29 3.44 -21.96
N ALA A 22 0.81 2.89 -22.48
CA ALA A 22 1.01 2.66 -23.91
C ALA A 22 -0.04 1.72 -24.51
N LYS A 23 -0.63 0.80 -23.73
CA LYS A 23 -1.72 -0.07 -24.20
C LYS A 23 -3.00 0.71 -24.51
N THR A 24 -3.17 1.89 -23.92
CA THR A 24 -4.38 2.71 -24.05
C THR A 24 -4.21 3.83 -25.08
N MET A 25 -3.05 4.49 -25.13
CA MET A 25 -2.83 5.66 -25.97
C MET A 25 -1.68 5.53 -26.98
N GLY A 26 -1.04 4.36 -27.05
CA GLY A 26 0.16 4.15 -27.88
C GLY A 26 1.46 4.53 -27.16
N THR A 27 2.58 3.98 -27.65
CA THR A 27 3.90 4.08 -27.00
C THR A 27 4.42 5.51 -26.90
N ASP A 28 4.43 6.26 -28.01
CA ASP A 28 5.00 7.60 -28.03
C ASP A 28 4.13 8.60 -27.24
N PRO A 29 2.79 8.61 -27.39
CA PRO A 29 1.94 9.45 -26.54
C PRO A 29 2.11 9.13 -25.05
N ALA A 30 2.19 7.85 -24.66
CA ALA A 30 2.39 7.48 -23.26
C ALA A 30 3.72 7.99 -22.70
N ARG A 31 4.83 7.85 -23.45
CA ARG A 31 6.15 8.37 -23.04
C ARG A 31 6.16 9.89 -22.94
N ASN A 32 5.63 10.57 -23.95
CA ASN A 32 5.61 12.03 -23.99
C ASN A 32 4.76 12.60 -22.86
N MET A 33 3.59 12.01 -22.64
CA MET A 33 2.67 12.42 -21.59
C MET A 33 3.26 12.17 -20.19
N TRP A 34 3.87 11.00 -19.98
CA TRP A 34 4.58 10.69 -18.75
C TRP A 34 5.72 11.69 -18.48
N ALA A 35 6.53 11.98 -19.50
CA ALA A 35 7.62 12.93 -19.37
C ALA A 35 7.13 14.37 -19.11
N MET A 36 6.02 14.77 -19.72
CA MET A 36 5.36 16.05 -19.47
C MET A 36 4.91 16.16 -18.01
N LEU A 37 4.22 15.14 -17.50
CA LEU A 37 3.77 15.13 -16.10
C LEU A 37 4.93 15.12 -15.11
N CYS A 38 5.99 14.36 -15.37
CA CYS A 38 7.18 14.39 -14.52
C CYS A 38 7.76 15.81 -14.43
N ARG A 39 7.83 16.53 -15.56
CA ARG A 39 8.29 17.93 -15.57
C ARG A 39 7.34 18.85 -14.79
N GLN A 40 6.02 18.70 -14.97
CA GLN A 40 5.02 19.50 -14.26
C GLN A 40 5.09 19.28 -12.73
N LEU A 41 5.42 18.07 -12.30
CA LEU A 41 5.58 17.70 -10.89
C LEU A 41 7.01 17.96 -10.35
N GLY A 42 7.94 18.45 -11.17
CA GLY A 42 9.33 18.68 -10.76
C GLY A 42 10.13 17.41 -10.49
N LEU A 43 9.72 16.28 -11.08
CA LEU A 43 10.32 14.96 -10.87
C LEU A 43 11.42 14.67 -11.90
N ALA A 44 12.56 14.19 -11.42
CA ALA A 44 13.61 13.64 -12.27
C ALA A 44 13.23 12.25 -12.78
N GLN A 45 13.57 11.97 -14.04
CA GLN A 45 13.42 10.65 -14.63
C GLN A 45 14.78 9.91 -14.64
N PRO A 46 14.82 8.59 -14.38
CA PRO A 46 13.67 7.74 -14.13
C PRO A 46 13.07 7.88 -12.71
N VAL A 47 11.75 7.80 -12.61
CA VAL A 47 10.99 7.86 -11.35
C VAL A 47 11.08 6.51 -10.64
N SER A 48 11.62 6.51 -9.42
CA SER A 48 11.93 5.29 -8.66
C SER A 48 11.26 5.19 -7.30
N ARG A 49 10.82 6.32 -6.74
CA ARG A 49 10.09 6.40 -5.49
C ARG A 49 8.62 6.08 -5.72
N LEU A 50 8.05 5.26 -4.84
CA LEU A 50 6.67 4.79 -5.00
C LEU A 50 5.66 5.95 -4.93
N ASP A 51 5.88 6.91 -4.02
CA ASP A 51 5.00 8.08 -3.87
C ASP A 51 5.02 8.97 -5.13
N ASP A 52 6.18 9.11 -5.77
CA ASP A 52 6.31 9.88 -6.99
C ASP A 52 5.58 9.19 -8.16
N LEU A 53 5.65 7.86 -8.26
CA LEU A 53 4.88 7.08 -9.23
C LEU A 53 3.37 7.21 -9.00
N ILE A 54 2.94 7.29 -7.74
CA ILE A 54 1.54 7.56 -7.37
C ILE A 54 1.14 8.97 -7.82
N ALA A 55 1.97 9.98 -7.55
CA ALA A 55 1.70 11.36 -7.93
C ALA A 55 1.56 11.53 -9.46
N VAL A 56 2.42 10.90 -10.25
CA VAL A 56 2.30 10.90 -11.72
C VAL A 56 1.01 10.19 -12.17
N SER A 57 0.65 9.07 -11.51
CA SER A 57 -0.59 8.35 -11.81
C SER A 57 -1.85 9.16 -11.42
N ASP A 58 -1.79 9.93 -10.34
CA ASP A 58 -2.86 10.85 -9.95
C ASP A 58 -3.00 11.99 -10.97
N ALA A 59 -1.89 12.56 -11.43
CA ALA A 59 -1.93 13.58 -12.48
C ALA A 59 -2.45 13.03 -13.83
N MET A 60 -2.20 11.75 -14.15
CA MET A 60 -2.80 11.07 -15.30
C MET A 60 -4.34 11.00 -15.22
N ILE A 61 -4.90 10.82 -14.02
CA ILE A 61 -6.35 10.69 -13.80
C ILE A 61 -7.10 11.98 -14.17
N GLU A 62 -6.44 13.12 -14.03
CA GLU A 62 -7.00 14.45 -14.27
C GLU A 62 -7.03 14.87 -15.74
N LEU A 63 -6.29 14.21 -16.64
CA LEU A 63 -6.10 14.66 -18.03
C LEU A 63 -7.22 14.30 -19.01
N GLY A 64 -8.09 13.32 -18.71
CA GLY A 64 -9.23 12.97 -19.57
C GLY A 64 -9.71 11.53 -19.44
N ASP A 65 -10.91 11.23 -19.96
CA ASP A 65 -11.65 10.01 -19.61
C ASP A 65 -10.97 8.69 -19.97
N THR A 66 -10.33 8.60 -21.15
CA THR A 66 -9.64 7.37 -21.57
C THR A 66 -8.36 7.13 -20.78
N VAL A 67 -7.59 8.19 -20.51
CA VAL A 67 -6.35 8.13 -19.72
C VAL A 67 -6.65 7.89 -18.24
N ARG A 68 -7.80 8.39 -17.77
CA ARG A 68 -8.27 8.24 -16.39
C ARG A 68 -8.40 6.79 -15.96
N VAL A 69 -8.90 5.91 -16.82
CA VAL A 69 -9.03 4.49 -16.50
C VAL A 69 -7.66 3.84 -16.30
N ALA A 70 -6.71 4.12 -17.21
CA ALA A 70 -5.34 3.62 -17.09
C ALA A 70 -4.65 4.18 -15.83
N GLY A 71 -4.84 5.47 -15.53
CA GLY A 71 -4.30 6.12 -14.33
C GLY A 71 -4.84 5.51 -13.04
N ARG A 72 -6.15 5.22 -12.97
CA ARG A 72 -6.75 4.52 -11.82
C ARG A 72 -6.20 3.11 -11.64
N GLY A 73 -6.03 2.36 -12.73
CA GLY A 73 -5.43 1.01 -12.69
C GLY A 73 -4.01 1.03 -12.15
N ALA A 74 -3.17 1.93 -12.66
CA ALA A 74 -1.80 2.15 -12.19
C ALA A 74 -1.78 2.52 -10.70
N ARG A 75 -2.61 3.47 -10.29
CA ARG A 75 -2.73 3.93 -8.90
C ARG A 75 -3.12 2.81 -7.95
N ILE A 76 -4.13 2.00 -8.30
CA ILE A 76 -4.56 0.86 -7.48
C ILE A 76 -3.38 -0.10 -7.27
N ARG A 77 -2.66 -0.46 -8.35
CA ARG A 77 -1.50 -1.35 -8.24
C ARG A 77 -0.43 -0.78 -7.31
N LEU A 78 -0.12 0.50 -7.42
CA LEU A 78 0.88 1.18 -6.59
C LEU A 78 0.47 1.22 -5.11
N ILE A 79 -0.80 1.52 -4.81
CA ILE A 79 -1.33 1.56 -3.44
C ILE A 79 -1.40 0.16 -2.84
N THR A 80 -1.82 -0.84 -3.62
CA THR A 80 -1.82 -2.24 -3.17
C THR A 80 -0.40 -2.69 -2.84
N TYR A 81 0.57 -2.40 -3.71
CA TYR A 81 1.98 -2.67 -3.41
C TYR A 81 2.42 -1.97 -2.12
N ARG A 82 2.10 -0.68 -1.95
CA ARG A 82 2.41 0.06 -0.72
C ARG A 82 1.81 -0.62 0.51
N ALA A 83 0.55 -1.05 0.44
CA ALA A 83 -0.16 -1.65 1.57
C ALA A 83 0.42 -3.02 1.95
N LEU A 84 0.76 -3.85 0.97
CA LEU A 84 1.37 -5.17 1.19
C LEU A 84 2.80 -5.09 1.75
N HIS A 85 3.50 -3.99 1.48
CA HIS A 85 4.87 -3.76 1.93
C HIS A 85 4.97 -2.75 3.08
N ALA A 86 3.85 -2.22 3.56
CA ALA A 86 3.82 -1.44 4.78
C ALA A 86 4.09 -2.39 5.96
N PRO A 87 4.87 -1.96 6.97
CA PRO A 87 5.01 -2.76 8.17
C PRO A 87 3.62 -2.96 8.79
N VAL A 88 3.23 -4.22 8.98
CA VAL A 88 2.06 -4.55 9.79
C VAL A 88 2.32 -3.96 11.17
N LEU A 89 1.60 -2.89 11.52
CA LEU A 89 1.52 -2.49 12.92
C LEU A 89 0.97 -3.72 13.64
N ALA A 90 1.77 -4.34 14.51
CA ALA A 90 1.33 -5.48 15.28
C ALA A 90 -0.04 -5.14 15.92
N PRO A 91 -1.02 -6.05 15.89
CA PRO A 91 -2.28 -5.80 16.57
C PRO A 91 -1.98 -5.42 18.03
N PRO A 92 -2.67 -4.42 18.61
CA PRO A 92 -2.43 -4.03 19.98
C PRO A 92 -2.54 -5.26 20.88
N ASP A 93 -1.61 -5.41 21.84
CA ASP A 93 -1.63 -6.49 22.81
C ASP A 93 -3.05 -6.63 23.38
N PRO A 94 -3.59 -7.85 23.47
CA PRO A 94 -4.90 -8.05 24.06
C PRO A 94 -4.91 -7.43 25.47
N PRO A 95 -6.01 -6.78 25.88
CA PRO A 95 -6.08 -6.16 27.20
C PRO A 95 -5.76 -7.22 28.24
N ARG A 96 -4.75 -6.96 29.09
CA ARG A 96 -4.39 -7.84 30.21
C ARG A 96 -5.63 -8.00 31.07
N SER A 97 -6.27 -9.16 30.98
CA SER A 97 -7.41 -9.49 31.82
C SER A 97 -6.96 -9.39 33.28
N HIS A 98 -7.49 -8.40 34.00
CA HIS A 98 -7.33 -8.28 35.44
C HIS A 98 -7.84 -9.59 36.07
N ARG A 99 -6.91 -10.42 36.53
CA ARG A 99 -7.21 -11.64 37.28
C ARG A 99 -7.98 -11.20 38.53
N ALA A 100 -9.26 -11.54 38.59
CA ALA A 100 -10.07 -11.28 39.78
C ALA A 100 -9.39 -11.90 41.02
N PRO A 101 -9.39 -11.21 42.17
CA PRO A 101 -8.77 -11.74 43.38
C PRO A 101 -9.49 -13.03 43.78
N ALA A 102 -8.72 -14.08 44.07
CA ALA A 102 -9.23 -15.34 44.56
C ALA A 102 -10.07 -15.11 45.83
N ALA A 103 -11.33 -15.51 45.78
CA ALA A 103 -12.23 -15.48 46.92
C ALA A 103 -11.59 -16.25 48.08
N GLY A 104 -11.46 -15.57 49.23
CA GLY A 104 -10.87 -16.11 50.44
C GLY A 104 -11.58 -17.37 50.91
N ARG A 105 -10.77 -18.36 51.34
CA ARG A 105 -11.25 -19.54 52.07
C ARG A 105 -12.03 -19.10 53.31
N ALA A 106 -13.30 -19.48 53.38
CA ALA A 106 -14.10 -19.42 54.59
C ALA A 106 -13.47 -20.29 55.68
N ALA A 107 -13.27 -19.70 56.85
CA ALA A 107 -12.86 -20.39 58.08
C ALA A 107 -14.03 -21.25 58.60
N ALA A 108 -13.75 -22.52 58.92
CA ALA A 108 -14.67 -23.37 59.69
C ALA A 108 -14.42 -23.16 61.19
N PRO A 109 -15.46 -22.93 62.02
CA PRO A 109 -15.31 -22.88 63.46
C PRO A 109 -15.55 -24.25 64.08
N GLY A 110 -14.86 -24.52 65.20
CA GLY A 110 -15.36 -25.46 66.21
C GLY A 110 -14.46 -26.64 66.54
N ALA A 111 -13.36 -26.36 67.26
CA ALA A 111 -12.82 -27.30 68.24
C ALA A 111 -12.98 -26.64 69.60
N HIS A 112 -13.76 -27.24 70.52
CA HIS A 112 -13.42 -27.41 71.93
C HIS A 112 -14.56 -28.02 72.74
N ARG A 113 -14.19 -29.15 73.39
CA ARG A 113 -14.71 -29.79 74.60
C ARG A 113 -15.97 -30.63 74.50
#